data_AF-A0A6N7Q3Z0-F1
#
_entry.id   AF-A0A6N7Q3Z0-F1
#
_cell.length_a   1.000
_cell.length_b   1.000
_cell.length_c   1.000
_cell.angle_alpha   90.00
_cell.angle_beta   90.00
_cell.angle_gamma   90.00
#
_symmetry.space_group_name_H-M   'P 1'
#
loop_
_entity.id
_entity.type
_entity.pdbx_description
1 polymer ?
#
loop_
_entity_poly.entity_id
_entity_poly.type
_entity_poly.pdbx_seq_one_letter_code
_entity_poly.pdbx_strand_id
1 'polypeptide(L)'
;MKPRSPAPDDPSAALAARLCKVVPALADLGMRTALVLRTLEAAGLPTAARALDKLASRAEQADPTAREVLAALLPLLGDPAHAAWITALRDLARDASLLGLSRLLRRRTRVADPPPSSPIEHRGIALEPGGRPLSLGERRALARMPARAVLDKLLADPHPRVVENLLANPRLTEDDVVRIAAKRPQKPEVASEIARSARWMARARVRMTFVLNPGTPPELSVPVLSQLLRHELAEVAEATQVPAVLRGAALDLLARRPPLPPDTQGGGSMQ
;
A
#
# COMPACT_ATOMS: atom_id res chain seq x y z
N MET A 1 -21.06 -28.42 21.38
CA MET A 1 -20.32 -28.60 20.11
C MET A 1 -18.85 -28.31 20.35
N LYS A 2 -17.99 -29.34 20.34
CA LYS A 2 -16.51 -29.15 20.40
C LYS A 2 -16.04 -28.55 19.06
N PRO A 3 -15.05 -27.63 19.05
CA PRO A 3 -14.46 -27.17 17.80
C PRO A 3 -13.77 -28.35 17.11
N ARG A 4 -14.08 -28.52 15.82
CA ARG A 4 -13.52 -29.54 14.94
C ARG A 4 -12.02 -29.24 14.81
N SER A 5 -11.16 -30.14 15.30
CA SER A 5 -9.71 -30.07 15.06
C SER A 5 -9.45 -29.86 13.56
N PRO A 6 -8.50 -28.98 13.16
CA PRO A 6 -8.15 -28.83 11.76
C PRO A 6 -7.64 -30.19 11.24
N ALA A 7 -8.17 -30.63 10.10
CA ALA A 7 -7.70 -31.83 9.44
C ALA A 7 -6.18 -31.72 9.21
N PRO A 8 -5.39 -32.78 9.46
CA PRO A 8 -3.93 -32.74 9.43
C PRO A 8 -3.32 -32.42 8.04
N ASP A 9 -4.11 -32.44 6.97
CA ASP A 9 -3.64 -32.24 5.58
C ASP A 9 -4.41 -31.13 4.83
N ASP A 10 -4.61 -29.95 5.43
CA ASP A 10 -5.02 -28.78 4.63
C ASP A 10 -3.78 -28.10 4.01
N PRO A 11 -3.45 -28.36 2.72
CA PRO A 11 -2.27 -27.79 2.09
C PRO A 11 -2.29 -26.26 2.10
N SER A 12 -3.48 -25.66 2.11
CA SER A 12 -3.66 -24.21 2.19
C SER A 12 -3.33 -23.66 3.57
N ALA A 13 -3.65 -24.40 4.64
CA ALA A 13 -3.27 -24.04 6.00
C ALA A 13 -1.76 -24.12 6.19
N ALA A 14 -1.14 -25.20 5.71
CA ALA A 14 0.31 -25.40 5.75
C ALA A 14 1.04 -24.31 4.96
N LEU A 15 0.53 -23.95 3.77
CA LEU A 15 1.08 -22.87 2.95
C LEU A 15 1.02 -21.52 3.66
N ALA A 16 -0.13 -21.16 4.24
CA ALA A 16 -0.29 -19.92 4.99
C ALA A 16 0.67 -19.85 6.19
N ALA A 17 0.79 -20.95 6.96
CA ALA A 17 1.71 -21.03 8.08
C ALA A 17 3.18 -20.90 7.64
N ARG A 18 3.57 -21.53 6.53
CA ARG A 18 4.91 -21.42 5.95
C ARG A 18 5.23 -19.98 5.56
N LEU A 19 4.31 -19.30 4.86
CA LEU A 19 4.51 -17.89 4.46
C LEU A 19 4.65 -16.98 5.68
N CYS A 20 3.82 -17.16 6.72
CA CYS A 20 3.93 -16.41 7.97
C CYS A 20 5.28 -16.63 8.68
N LYS A 21 5.90 -17.81 8.52
CA LYS A 21 7.21 -18.10 9.12
C LYS A 21 8.37 -17.46 8.33
N VAL A 22 8.33 -17.53 7.01
CA VAL A 22 9.49 -17.18 6.17
C VAL A 22 9.51 -15.70 5.77
N VAL A 23 8.36 -15.08 5.51
CA VAL A 23 8.31 -13.69 5.00
C VAL A 23 8.89 -12.67 5.99
N PRO A 24 8.60 -12.72 7.31
CA PRO A 24 9.16 -11.75 8.25
C PRO A 24 10.69 -11.81 8.38
N ALA A 25 11.30 -12.96 8.08
CA ALA A 25 12.74 -13.17 8.19
C ALA A 25 13.54 -12.49 7.06
N LEU A 26 12.89 -12.07 5.98
CA LEU A 26 13.54 -11.37 4.87
C LEU A 26 13.51 -9.87 5.09
N ALA A 27 14.62 -9.15 4.93
CA ALA A 27 14.63 -7.69 5.12
C ALA A 27 14.08 -6.91 3.91
N ASP A 28 14.30 -7.42 2.69
CA ASP A 28 13.96 -6.72 1.44
C ASP A 28 12.55 -7.07 0.91
N LEU A 29 11.78 -6.05 0.51
CA LEU A 29 10.42 -6.26 0.00
C LEU A 29 10.41 -6.96 -1.37
N GLY A 30 11.41 -6.71 -2.23
CA GLY A 30 11.54 -7.39 -3.51
C GLY A 30 11.73 -8.90 -3.32
N MET A 31 12.63 -9.28 -2.41
CA MET A 31 12.85 -10.69 -2.03
C MET A 31 11.58 -11.33 -1.44
N ARG A 32 10.87 -10.62 -0.56
CA ARG A 32 9.59 -11.09 0.00
C ARG A 32 8.56 -11.32 -1.10
N THR A 33 8.42 -10.37 -2.02
CA THR A 33 7.47 -10.42 -3.14
C THR A 33 7.75 -11.61 -4.05
N ALA A 34 9.01 -11.80 -4.46
CA ALA A 34 9.44 -12.92 -5.29
C ALA A 34 9.23 -14.28 -4.62
N LEU A 35 9.55 -14.39 -3.31
CA LEU A 35 9.32 -15.61 -2.55
C LEU A 35 7.83 -15.96 -2.45
N VAL A 36 6.99 -14.95 -2.14
CA VAL A 36 5.53 -15.12 -2.02
C VAL A 36 4.96 -15.61 -3.35
N LEU A 37 5.29 -14.94 -4.46
CA LEU A 37 4.84 -15.32 -5.80
C LEU A 37 5.21 -16.77 -6.11
N ARG A 38 6.50 -17.10 -6.06
CA ARG A 38 7.01 -18.44 -6.36
C ARG A 38 6.35 -19.51 -5.49
N THR A 39 6.13 -19.21 -4.22
CA THR A 39 5.51 -20.13 -3.26
C THR A 39 4.03 -20.36 -3.56
N LEU A 40 3.30 -19.32 -3.97
CA LEU A 40 1.88 -19.42 -4.33
C LEU A 40 1.70 -20.14 -5.67
N GLU A 41 2.53 -19.84 -6.67
CA GLU A 41 2.51 -20.51 -7.98
C GLU A 41 2.79 -22.01 -7.84
N ALA A 42 3.84 -22.38 -7.10
CA ALA A 42 4.20 -23.78 -6.89
C ALA A 42 3.12 -24.60 -6.15
N ALA A 43 2.27 -23.95 -5.34
CA ALA A 43 1.19 -24.61 -4.62
C ALA A 43 -0.08 -24.84 -5.48
N GLY A 44 -0.16 -24.21 -6.65
CA GLY A 44 -1.33 -24.22 -7.51
C GLY A 44 -2.42 -23.24 -7.07
N LEU A 45 -3.23 -22.80 -8.05
CA LEU A 45 -4.22 -21.73 -7.87
C LEU A 45 -5.25 -22.00 -6.74
N PRO A 46 -5.85 -23.21 -6.60
CA PRO A 46 -6.84 -23.45 -5.55
C PRO A 46 -6.26 -23.38 -4.14
N THR A 47 -5.07 -23.95 -3.93
CA THR A 47 -4.36 -23.92 -2.65
C THR A 47 -3.92 -22.51 -2.31
N ALA A 48 -3.36 -21.78 -3.28
CA ALA A 48 -2.96 -20.40 -3.13
C ALA A 48 -4.14 -19.51 -2.73
N ALA A 49 -5.29 -19.63 -3.41
CA ALA A 49 -6.47 -18.84 -3.12
C ALA A 49 -6.99 -19.07 -1.69
N ARG A 50 -7.10 -20.34 -1.26
CA ARG A 50 -7.55 -20.67 0.11
C ARG A 50 -6.54 -20.22 1.17
N ALA A 51 -5.24 -20.30 0.90
CA ALA A 51 -4.20 -19.81 1.81
C ALA A 51 -4.27 -18.29 1.96
N LEU A 52 -4.43 -17.57 0.84
CA LEU A 52 -4.60 -16.11 0.83
C LEU A 52 -5.88 -15.67 1.53
N ASP A 53 -6.98 -16.42 1.41
CA ASP A 53 -8.23 -16.13 2.11
C ASP A 53 -8.08 -16.21 3.64
N LYS A 54 -7.36 -17.23 4.12
CA LYS A 54 -7.01 -17.37 5.55
C LYS A 54 -6.12 -16.22 6.03
N LEU A 55 -5.10 -15.87 5.24
CA LEU A 55 -4.21 -14.75 5.55
C LEU A 55 -4.97 -13.41 5.56
N ALA A 56 -5.86 -13.18 4.59
CA ALA A 56 -6.74 -12.02 4.54
C ALA A 56 -7.64 -11.94 5.79
N SER A 57 -8.25 -13.05 6.18
CA SER A 57 -9.10 -13.12 7.37
C SER A 57 -8.32 -12.82 8.67
N ARG A 58 -7.09 -13.35 8.81
CA ARG A 58 -6.20 -13.05 9.94
C ARG A 58 -5.74 -11.59 9.95
N ALA A 59 -5.38 -11.05 8.79
CA ALA A 59 -4.96 -9.66 8.66
C ALA A 59 -6.07 -8.67 9.04
N GLU A 60 -7.32 -9.00 8.72
CA GLU A 60 -8.50 -8.24 9.17
C GLU A 60 -8.68 -8.26 10.68
N GLN A 61 -8.32 -9.36 11.33
CA GLN A 61 -8.23 -9.48 12.79
C GLN A 61 -6.97 -8.84 13.38
N ALA A 62 -6.28 -8.00 12.61
CA ALA A 62 -5.07 -7.30 13.02
C ALA A 62 -3.88 -8.24 13.37
N ASP A 63 -3.81 -9.42 12.78
CA ASP A 63 -2.59 -10.26 12.86
C ASP A 63 -1.41 -9.57 12.14
N PRO A 64 -0.29 -9.26 12.82
CA PRO A 64 0.82 -8.51 12.23
C PRO A 64 1.56 -9.32 11.16
N THR A 65 1.74 -10.61 11.37
CA THR A 65 2.46 -11.50 10.46
C THR A 65 1.67 -11.73 9.17
N ALA A 66 0.35 -11.90 9.28
CA ALA A 66 -0.52 -12.01 8.11
C ALA A 66 -0.52 -10.70 7.31
N ARG A 67 -0.57 -9.55 7.97
CA ARG A 67 -0.46 -8.23 7.31
C ARG A 67 0.86 -8.06 6.56
N GLU A 68 1.97 -8.53 7.13
CA GLU A 68 3.28 -8.48 6.47
C GLU A 68 3.35 -9.36 5.21
N VAL A 69 2.79 -10.57 5.26
CA VAL A 69 2.68 -11.45 4.08
C VAL A 69 1.82 -10.80 3.00
N LEU A 70 0.66 -10.24 3.35
CA LEU A 70 -0.21 -9.56 2.37
C LEU A 70 0.41 -8.27 1.83
N ALA A 71 1.21 -7.56 2.62
CA ALA A 71 1.97 -6.40 2.14
C ALA A 71 2.97 -6.79 1.04
N ALA A 72 3.57 -7.98 1.10
CA ALA A 72 4.43 -8.50 0.04
C ALA A 72 3.65 -8.95 -1.21
N LEU A 73 2.35 -9.26 -1.10
CA LEU A 73 1.49 -9.54 -2.26
C LEU A 73 1.10 -8.25 -2.99
N LEU A 74 1.04 -7.10 -2.30
CA LEU A 74 0.56 -5.85 -2.87
C LEU A 74 1.26 -5.53 -4.20
N PRO A 75 2.59 -5.45 -4.35
CA PRO A 75 3.21 -5.11 -5.64
C PRO A 75 2.67 -5.92 -6.84
N LEU A 76 2.42 -7.23 -6.65
CA LEU A 76 1.95 -8.15 -7.68
C LEU A 76 0.54 -7.82 -8.19
N LEU A 77 -0.35 -7.37 -7.31
CA LEU A 77 -1.75 -7.10 -7.66
C LEU A 77 -1.91 -5.90 -8.62
N GLY A 78 -0.85 -5.16 -8.92
CA GLY A 78 -0.86 -3.93 -9.73
C GLY A 78 0.12 -3.99 -10.91
N ASP A 79 0.80 -5.12 -11.08
CA ASP A 79 1.71 -5.37 -12.18
C ASP A 79 0.94 -6.04 -13.33
N PRO A 80 0.89 -5.44 -14.54
CA PRO A 80 0.24 -6.05 -15.70
C PRO A 80 0.75 -7.45 -16.04
N ALA A 81 2.01 -7.76 -15.72
CA ALA A 81 2.60 -9.09 -15.95
C ALA A 81 1.85 -10.20 -15.18
N HIS A 82 1.18 -9.86 -14.08
CA HIS A 82 0.47 -10.82 -13.23
C HIS A 82 -1.05 -10.75 -13.39
N ALA A 83 -1.57 -9.92 -14.30
CA ALA A 83 -3.01 -9.64 -14.42
C ALA A 83 -3.87 -10.89 -14.66
N ALA A 84 -3.39 -11.84 -15.47
CA ALA A 84 -4.10 -13.09 -15.75
C ALA A 84 -4.26 -13.95 -14.48
N TRP A 85 -3.19 -14.11 -13.71
CA TRP A 85 -3.20 -14.88 -12.45
C TRP A 85 -4.12 -14.24 -11.41
N ILE A 86 -4.11 -12.91 -11.32
CA ILE A 86 -4.99 -12.15 -10.43
C ILE A 86 -6.47 -12.29 -10.81
N THR A 87 -6.78 -12.30 -12.11
CA THR A 87 -8.13 -12.56 -12.59
C THR A 87 -8.60 -13.97 -12.23
N ALA A 88 -7.75 -14.97 -12.44
CA ALA A 88 -8.05 -16.35 -12.06
C ALA A 88 -8.29 -16.52 -10.54
N LEU A 89 -7.49 -15.84 -9.70
CA LEU A 89 -7.72 -15.81 -8.25
C LEU A 89 -9.08 -15.17 -7.89
N ARG A 90 -9.48 -14.13 -8.61
CA ARG A 90 -10.75 -13.42 -8.36
C ARG A 90 -11.96 -14.29 -8.69
N ASP A 91 -11.89 -15.02 -9.79
CA ASP A 91 -12.96 -15.90 -10.21
C ASP A 91 -13.09 -17.08 -9.24
N LEU A 92 -11.97 -17.72 -8.89
CA LEU A 92 -11.96 -18.78 -7.89
C LEU A 92 -12.46 -18.30 -6.51
N ALA A 93 -12.04 -17.10 -6.08
CA ALA A 93 -12.51 -16.55 -4.81
C ALA A 93 -14.03 -16.31 -4.79
N ARG A 94 -14.62 -15.96 -5.93
CA ARG A 94 -16.06 -15.80 -6.10
C ARG A 94 -16.76 -17.15 -6.04
N ASP A 95 -16.31 -18.10 -6.86
CA ASP A 95 -16.94 -19.42 -7.00
C ASP A 95 -16.88 -20.22 -5.69
N ALA A 96 -15.75 -20.15 -4.99
CA ALA A 96 -15.55 -20.85 -3.72
C ALA A 96 -15.96 -20.02 -2.48
N SER A 97 -16.60 -18.85 -2.66
CA SER A 97 -17.03 -17.97 -1.56
C SER A 97 -15.92 -17.60 -0.56
N LEU A 98 -14.70 -17.39 -1.06
CA LEU A 98 -13.54 -16.96 -0.29
C LEU A 98 -13.63 -15.46 -0.01
N LEU A 99 -14.35 -15.11 1.06
CA LEU A 99 -14.75 -13.72 1.33
C LEU A 99 -13.55 -12.82 1.66
N GLY A 100 -12.56 -13.29 2.42
CA GLY A 100 -11.37 -12.53 2.78
C GLY A 100 -10.56 -12.17 1.54
N LEU A 101 -10.28 -13.16 0.70
CA LEU A 101 -9.59 -12.95 -0.57
C LEU A 101 -10.39 -12.06 -1.53
N SER A 102 -11.70 -12.31 -1.65
CA SER A 102 -12.58 -11.50 -2.51
C SER A 102 -12.55 -10.01 -2.16
N ARG A 103 -12.46 -9.67 -0.86
CA ARG A 103 -12.36 -8.27 -0.40
C ARG A 103 -10.98 -7.68 -0.66
N LEU A 104 -9.92 -8.46 -0.43
CA LEU A 104 -8.55 -8.07 -0.74
C LEU A 104 -8.38 -7.72 -2.23
N LEU A 105 -8.90 -8.58 -3.11
CA LEU A 105 -8.79 -8.39 -4.57
C LEU A 105 -9.71 -7.26 -5.08
N ARG A 106 -10.94 -7.15 -4.54
CA ARG A 106 -11.86 -6.07 -4.93
C ARG A 106 -11.29 -4.68 -4.68
N ARG A 107 -10.63 -4.50 -3.53
CA ARG A 107 -10.01 -3.22 -3.15
C ARG A 107 -8.98 -2.70 -4.14
N ARG A 108 -8.33 -3.57 -4.91
CA ARG A 108 -7.37 -3.18 -5.94
C ARG A 108 -7.92 -3.12 -7.35
N THR A 109 -8.95 -3.89 -7.68
CA THR A 109 -9.63 -3.73 -8.99
C THR A 109 -10.42 -2.45 -9.12
N ARG A 110 -10.77 -1.79 -8.01
CA ARG A 110 -11.27 -0.40 -8.07
C ARG A 110 -10.16 0.62 -8.32
N VAL A 111 -9.00 0.22 -8.83
CA VAL A 111 -8.19 1.13 -9.64
C VAL A 111 -8.94 1.27 -10.96
N ALA A 112 -9.87 2.24 -11.00
CA ALA A 112 -10.47 2.69 -12.24
C ALA A 112 -9.36 3.05 -13.24
N ASP A 113 -9.67 2.98 -14.54
CA ASP A 113 -8.79 3.53 -15.58
C ASP A 113 -8.20 4.84 -15.08
N PRO A 114 -6.86 5.03 -15.19
CA PRO A 114 -6.24 6.25 -14.73
C PRO A 114 -7.05 7.42 -15.31
N PRO A 115 -7.48 8.39 -14.48
CA PRO A 115 -8.20 9.55 -15.00
C PRO A 115 -7.42 10.09 -16.19
N PRO A 116 -8.08 10.51 -17.28
CA PRO A 116 -7.39 10.97 -18.48
C PRO A 116 -6.31 11.95 -18.04
N SER A 117 -5.05 11.54 -18.25
CA SER A 117 -3.90 12.26 -17.72
C SER A 117 -4.00 13.68 -18.23
N SER A 118 -4.18 14.63 -17.29
CA SER A 118 -4.09 16.04 -17.63
C SER A 118 -2.76 16.24 -18.35
N PRO A 119 -2.70 17.03 -19.44
CA PRO A 119 -1.47 17.20 -20.20
C PRO A 119 -0.31 17.46 -19.24
N ILE A 120 0.67 16.57 -19.25
CA ILE A 120 1.76 16.59 -18.27
C ILE A 120 2.46 17.93 -18.44
N GLU A 121 2.41 18.77 -17.41
CA GLU A 121 3.06 20.07 -17.45
C GLU A 121 4.57 19.88 -17.59
N HIS A 122 5.07 20.11 -18.81
CA HIS A 122 6.49 20.06 -19.12
C HIS A 122 7.21 21.36 -18.77
N ARG A 123 6.51 22.38 -18.24
CA ARG A 123 7.09 23.68 -17.88
C ARG A 123 8.32 23.45 -17.00
N GLY A 124 9.47 23.87 -17.50
CA GLY A 124 10.74 23.69 -16.80
C GLY A 124 10.76 24.52 -15.52
N ILE A 125 11.30 23.94 -14.46
CA ILE A 125 11.57 24.66 -13.21
C ILE A 125 12.95 25.30 -13.34
N ALA A 126 13.03 26.60 -13.07
CA ALA A 126 14.32 27.27 -12.87
C ALA A 126 14.77 27.00 -11.43
N LEU A 127 16.05 26.65 -11.23
CA LEU A 127 16.58 26.43 -9.89
C LEU A 127 16.69 27.73 -9.10
N GLU A 128 17.00 28.83 -9.78
CA GLU A 128 17.09 30.16 -9.17
C GLU A 128 15.97 31.07 -9.68
N PRO A 129 15.47 32.00 -8.85
CA PRO A 129 14.58 33.07 -9.31
C PRO A 129 15.22 33.83 -10.50
N GLY A 130 14.51 33.93 -11.62
CA GLY A 130 15.01 34.56 -12.85
C GLY A 130 15.98 33.70 -13.68
N GLY A 131 16.27 32.47 -13.26
CA GLY A 131 17.11 31.54 -14.00
C GLY A 131 16.43 30.94 -15.23
N ARG A 132 17.24 30.34 -16.12
CA ARG A 132 16.75 29.53 -17.24
C ARG A 132 15.90 28.36 -16.73
N PRO A 133 14.72 28.10 -17.32
CA PRO A 133 13.96 26.89 -17.02
C PRO A 133 14.74 25.65 -17.48
N LEU A 134 14.86 24.66 -16.59
CA LEU A 134 15.52 23.40 -16.92
C LEU A 134 14.62 22.52 -17.79
N SER A 135 15.22 21.89 -18.79
CA SER A 135 14.61 20.82 -19.56
C SER A 135 14.26 19.62 -18.66
N LEU A 136 13.33 18.78 -19.13
CA LEU A 136 12.98 17.56 -18.43
C LEU A 136 14.20 16.63 -18.23
N GLY A 137 15.09 16.55 -19.23
CA GLY A 137 16.31 15.74 -19.15
C GLY A 137 17.25 16.21 -18.03
N GLU A 138 17.50 17.52 -17.96
CA GLU A 138 18.31 18.14 -16.91
C GLU A 138 17.71 17.89 -15.51
N ARG A 139 16.40 18.11 -15.34
CA ARG A 139 15.71 17.86 -14.06
C ARG A 139 15.79 16.39 -13.63
N ARG A 140 15.62 15.46 -14.57
CA ARG A 140 15.76 14.02 -14.31
C ARG A 140 17.19 13.64 -13.91
N ALA A 141 18.21 14.23 -14.54
CA ALA A 141 19.60 13.98 -14.20
C ALA A 141 19.93 14.50 -12.79
N LEU A 142 19.54 15.75 -12.50
CA LEU A 142 19.73 16.39 -11.21
C LEU A 142 19.03 15.64 -10.06
N ALA A 143 17.84 15.08 -10.30
CA ALA A 143 17.12 14.28 -9.32
C ALA A 143 17.88 13.03 -8.83
N ARG A 144 18.89 12.55 -9.58
CA ARG A 144 19.75 11.43 -9.17
C ARG A 144 21.02 11.87 -8.44
N MET A 145 21.35 13.15 -8.50
CA MET A 145 22.59 13.67 -7.90
C MET A 145 22.44 13.81 -6.38
N PRO A 146 23.53 13.61 -5.62
CA PRO A 146 23.51 13.73 -4.16
C PRO A 146 23.68 15.19 -3.70
N ALA A 147 22.97 16.14 -4.30
CA ALA A 147 23.08 17.57 -4.00
C ALA A 147 21.82 18.09 -3.29
N ARG A 148 21.89 18.28 -1.96
CA ARG A 148 20.71 18.61 -1.13
C ARG A 148 19.94 19.84 -1.61
N ALA A 149 20.65 20.94 -1.85
CA ALA A 149 20.04 22.20 -2.32
C ALA A 149 19.31 22.04 -3.67
N VAL A 150 19.77 21.14 -4.53
CA VAL A 150 19.12 20.84 -5.81
C VAL A 150 17.88 19.98 -5.57
N LEU A 151 17.97 18.97 -4.70
CA LEU A 151 16.82 18.11 -4.37
C LEU A 151 15.68 18.94 -3.77
N ASP A 152 15.96 19.85 -2.84
CA ASP A 152 14.94 20.71 -2.22
C ASP A 152 14.15 21.52 -3.26
N LYS A 153 14.81 21.97 -4.34
CA LYS A 153 14.18 22.69 -5.45
C LYS A 153 13.34 21.77 -6.36
N LEU A 154 13.74 20.50 -6.47
CA LEU A 154 13.04 19.50 -7.28
C LEU A 154 11.86 18.83 -6.55
N LEU A 155 11.70 19.00 -5.23
CA LEU A 155 10.57 18.39 -4.50
C LEU A 155 9.21 18.89 -5.00
N ALA A 156 9.15 20.11 -5.53
CA ALA A 156 7.95 20.68 -6.11
C ALA A 156 7.71 20.26 -7.57
N ASP A 157 8.57 19.43 -8.16
CA ASP A 157 8.50 19.07 -9.57
C ASP A 157 7.18 18.36 -9.93
N PRO A 158 6.43 18.86 -10.92
CA PRO A 158 5.16 18.27 -11.30
C PRO A 158 5.30 16.98 -12.13
N HIS A 159 6.50 16.65 -12.61
CA HIS A 159 6.68 15.62 -13.61
C HIS A 159 6.96 14.24 -12.97
N PRO A 160 6.17 13.20 -13.26
CA PRO A 160 6.28 11.89 -12.59
C PRO A 160 7.67 11.26 -12.76
N ARG A 161 8.30 11.37 -13.94
CA ARG A 161 9.67 10.88 -14.18
C ARG A 161 10.77 11.56 -13.36
N VAL A 162 10.56 12.80 -12.91
CA VAL A 162 11.50 13.47 -12.00
C VAL A 162 11.28 12.94 -10.58
N VAL A 163 10.01 12.83 -10.16
CA VAL A 163 9.64 12.26 -8.86
C VAL A 163 10.11 10.81 -8.72
N GLU A 164 9.96 9.98 -9.74
CA GLU A 164 10.49 8.61 -9.80
C GLU A 164 11.98 8.57 -9.45
N ASN A 165 12.78 9.43 -10.08
CA ASN A 165 14.22 9.54 -9.80
C ASN A 165 14.50 10.09 -8.39
N LEU A 166 13.72 11.07 -7.90
CA LEU A 166 13.84 11.57 -6.53
C LEU A 166 13.58 10.45 -5.52
N LEU A 167 12.50 9.68 -5.70
CA LEU A 167 12.12 8.60 -4.79
C LEU A 167 13.17 7.49 -4.73
N ALA A 168 13.97 7.31 -5.80
CA ALA A 168 15.11 6.41 -5.84
C ALA A 168 16.42 7.02 -5.27
N ASN A 169 16.47 8.33 -5.05
CA ASN A 169 17.68 9.00 -4.58
C ASN A 169 18.00 8.63 -3.11
N PRO A 170 19.24 8.21 -2.79
CA PRO A 170 19.62 7.83 -1.44
C PRO A 170 19.67 9.00 -0.44
N ARG A 171 19.79 10.25 -0.92
CA ARG A 171 19.79 11.47 -0.08
C ARG A 171 18.39 12.00 0.19
N LEU A 172 17.35 11.45 -0.42
CA LEU A 172 15.97 11.83 -0.15
C LEU A 172 15.56 11.32 1.24
N THR A 173 14.92 12.19 2.04
CA THR A 173 14.48 11.88 3.41
C THR A 173 12.97 11.62 3.48
N GLU A 174 12.50 11.06 4.60
CA GLU A 174 11.07 10.86 4.83
C GLU A 174 10.29 12.18 4.80
N ASP A 175 10.84 13.26 5.38
CA ASP A 175 10.19 14.57 5.39
C ASP A 175 10.05 15.17 3.97
N ASP A 176 10.99 14.87 3.08
CA ASP A 176 10.91 15.29 1.68
C ASP A 176 9.75 14.57 0.98
N VAL A 177 9.59 13.28 1.23
CA VAL A 177 8.50 12.48 0.65
C VAL A 177 7.15 12.88 1.22
N VAL A 178 7.09 13.18 2.52
CA VAL A 178 5.88 13.76 3.14
C VAL A 178 5.52 15.09 2.45
N ARG A 179 6.49 15.96 2.15
CA ARG A 179 6.24 17.20 1.38
C ARG A 179 5.69 16.94 -0.02
N ILE A 180 6.25 15.95 -0.75
CA ILE A 180 5.73 15.55 -2.08
C ILE A 180 4.30 14.99 -1.95
N ALA A 181 4.07 14.10 -0.99
CA ALA A 181 2.79 13.44 -0.75
C ALA A 181 1.70 14.41 -0.28
N ALA A 182 2.04 15.47 0.47
CA ALA A 182 1.12 16.46 1.00
C ALA A 182 0.70 17.55 -0.02
N LYS A 183 1.30 17.58 -1.21
CA LYS A 183 1.06 18.63 -2.21
C LYS A 183 -0.41 18.67 -2.65
N ARG A 184 -0.96 19.89 -2.77
CA ARG A 184 -2.35 20.14 -3.21
C ARG A 184 -2.37 21.22 -4.31
N PRO A 185 -2.98 20.97 -5.48
CA PRO A 185 -3.53 19.68 -5.91
C PRO A 185 -2.43 18.63 -6.12
N GLN A 186 -2.75 17.38 -5.81
CA GLN A 186 -1.87 16.24 -6.09
C GLN A 186 -2.11 15.76 -7.51
N LYS A 187 -1.04 15.46 -8.26
CA LYS A 187 -1.17 14.92 -9.62
C LYS A 187 -1.29 13.39 -9.56
N PRO A 188 -2.27 12.76 -10.24
CA PRO A 188 -2.46 11.31 -10.21
C PRO A 188 -1.20 10.51 -10.58
N GLU A 189 -0.42 11.00 -11.53
CA GLU A 189 0.80 10.34 -11.99
C GLU A 189 1.89 10.40 -10.91
N VAL A 190 2.02 11.52 -10.21
CA VAL A 190 2.96 11.69 -9.09
C VAL A 190 2.53 10.83 -7.90
N ALA A 191 1.24 10.81 -7.56
CA ALA A 191 0.70 9.93 -6.53
C ALA A 191 0.97 8.45 -6.86
N SER A 192 0.86 8.08 -8.13
CA SER A 192 1.17 6.72 -8.60
C SER A 192 2.64 6.35 -8.39
N GLU A 193 3.58 7.27 -8.61
CA GLU A 193 5.01 7.03 -8.33
C GLU A 193 5.25 6.78 -6.83
N ILE A 194 4.61 7.56 -5.95
CA ILE A 194 4.72 7.36 -4.50
C ILE A 194 4.15 6.00 -4.10
N ALA A 195 2.95 5.67 -4.59
CA ALA A 195 2.27 4.41 -4.27
C ALA A 195 3.06 3.16 -4.73
N ARG A 196 3.80 3.27 -5.85
CA ARG A 196 4.69 2.21 -6.35
C ARG A 196 5.98 2.07 -5.55
N SER A 197 6.37 3.09 -4.79
CA SER A 197 7.60 3.06 -4.00
C SER A 197 7.45 2.28 -2.70
N ALA A 198 7.78 0.99 -2.76
CA ALA A 198 7.89 0.07 -1.62
C ALA A 198 8.61 0.69 -0.41
N ARG A 199 9.78 1.32 -0.66
CA ARG A 199 10.63 1.94 0.37
C ARG A 199 9.86 2.97 1.20
N TRP A 200 9.07 3.79 0.53
CA TRP A 200 8.38 4.92 1.15
C TRP A 200 7.01 4.56 1.67
N MET A 201 6.27 3.70 0.98
CA MET A 201 4.99 3.16 1.47
C MET A 201 5.16 2.25 2.70
N ALA A 202 6.38 1.78 3.00
CA ALA A 202 6.68 1.13 4.27
C ALA A 202 6.67 2.09 5.48
N ARG A 203 6.79 3.41 5.27
CA ARG A 203 6.84 4.43 6.34
C ARG A 203 5.44 4.91 6.73
N ALA A 204 5.11 4.86 8.02
CA ALA A 204 3.78 5.20 8.52
C ALA A 204 3.39 6.66 8.21
N ARG A 205 4.29 7.63 8.44
CA ARG A 205 4.01 9.05 8.18
C ARG A 205 3.74 9.31 6.69
N VAL A 206 4.49 8.67 5.81
CA VAL A 206 4.26 8.75 4.36
C VAL A 206 2.90 8.15 4.00
N ARG A 207 2.57 6.94 4.48
CA ARG A 207 1.25 6.33 4.23
C ARG A 207 0.11 7.22 4.71
N MET A 208 0.19 7.74 5.93
CA MET A 208 -0.88 8.59 6.48
C MET A 208 -1.02 9.90 5.70
N THR A 209 0.09 10.55 5.37
CA THR A 209 0.07 11.78 4.54
C THR A 209 -0.54 11.51 3.18
N PHE A 210 -0.18 10.39 2.55
CA PHE A 210 -0.68 9.98 1.24
C PHE A 210 -2.19 9.72 1.26
N VAL A 211 -2.68 8.99 2.26
CA VAL A 211 -4.11 8.63 2.41
C VAL A 211 -4.96 9.84 2.79
N LEU A 212 -4.45 10.73 3.66
CA LEU A 212 -5.18 11.92 4.13
C LEU A 212 -5.16 13.08 3.12
N ASN A 213 -4.40 12.98 2.03
CA ASN A 213 -4.42 14.00 1.00
C ASN A 213 -5.68 13.85 0.12
N PRO A 214 -6.58 14.85 0.09
CA PRO A 214 -7.81 14.79 -0.71
C PRO A 214 -7.55 14.73 -2.22
N GLY A 215 -6.37 15.16 -2.67
CA GLY A 215 -5.95 15.07 -4.07
C GLY A 215 -5.43 13.70 -4.47
N THR A 216 -5.20 12.77 -3.54
CA THR A 216 -4.78 11.41 -3.88
C THR A 216 -5.99 10.62 -4.42
N PRO A 217 -5.91 10.06 -5.63
CA PRO A 217 -6.98 9.25 -6.20
C PRO A 217 -7.39 8.11 -5.24
N PRO A 218 -8.70 7.92 -4.94
CA PRO A 218 -9.18 6.84 -4.07
C PRO A 218 -8.67 5.45 -4.48
N GLU A 219 -8.49 5.25 -5.78
CA GLU A 219 -7.92 4.06 -6.42
C GLU A 219 -6.57 3.67 -5.80
N LEU A 220 -5.75 4.67 -5.48
CA LEU A 220 -4.42 4.49 -4.89
C LEU A 220 -4.47 4.46 -3.36
N SER A 221 -5.38 5.22 -2.73
CA SER A 221 -5.49 5.32 -1.27
C SER A 221 -6.18 4.10 -0.61
N VAL A 222 -7.24 3.56 -1.23
CA VAL A 222 -8.03 2.44 -0.66
C VAL A 222 -7.18 1.19 -0.39
N PRO A 223 -6.28 0.74 -1.30
CA PRO A 223 -5.40 -0.39 -1.01
C PRO A 223 -4.50 -0.19 0.21
N VAL A 224 -4.05 1.05 0.44
CA VAL A 224 -3.14 1.41 1.54
C VAL A 224 -3.81 1.28 2.91
N LEU A 225 -5.14 1.46 2.99
CA LEU A 225 -5.90 1.35 4.25
C LEU A 225 -5.67 0.00 4.97
N SER A 226 -5.45 -1.08 4.22
CA SER A 226 -5.18 -2.41 4.79
C SER A 226 -3.91 -2.46 5.66
N GLN A 227 -2.97 -1.53 5.44
CA GLN A 227 -1.70 -1.42 6.15
C GLN A 227 -1.76 -0.48 7.36
N LEU A 228 -2.84 0.28 7.53
CA LEU A 228 -2.98 1.24 8.62
C LEU A 228 -3.31 0.55 9.95
N LEU A 229 -3.04 1.18 11.08
CA LEU A 229 -3.40 0.79 12.44
C LEU A 229 -4.83 1.21 12.78
N ARG A 230 -5.36 0.77 13.93
CA ARG A 230 -6.76 1.03 14.30
C ARG A 230 -7.01 2.54 14.47
N HIS A 231 -6.12 3.24 15.17
CA HIS A 231 -6.23 4.69 15.34
C HIS A 231 -6.07 5.43 14.00
N GLU A 232 -5.14 5.01 13.14
CA GLU A 232 -4.95 5.57 11.79
C GLU A 232 -6.21 5.41 10.92
N LEU A 233 -6.87 4.25 10.98
CA LEU A 233 -8.14 4.04 10.27
C LEU A 233 -9.28 4.91 10.82
N ALA A 234 -9.33 5.11 12.15
CA ALA A 234 -10.32 5.98 12.78
C ALA A 234 -10.12 7.43 12.33
N GLU A 235 -8.87 7.90 12.30
CA GLU A 235 -8.51 9.21 11.78
C GLU A 235 -8.96 9.39 10.32
N VAL A 236 -8.72 8.39 9.45
CA VAL A 236 -9.19 8.45 8.05
C VAL A 236 -10.72 8.45 7.96
N ALA A 237 -11.41 7.70 8.80
CA ALA A 237 -12.88 7.64 8.81
C ALA A 237 -13.51 8.99 9.21
N GLU A 238 -12.87 9.73 10.11
CA GLU A 238 -13.34 11.03 10.62
C GLU A 238 -12.94 12.21 9.73
N ALA A 239 -11.88 12.05 8.92
CA ALA A 239 -11.33 13.10 8.06
C ALA A 239 -12.28 13.56 6.94
N THR A 240 -13.07 14.60 7.18
CA THR A 240 -14.08 15.12 6.24
C THR A 240 -13.52 15.60 4.90
N GLN A 241 -12.24 15.97 4.85
CA GLN A 241 -11.56 16.35 3.62
C GLN A 241 -11.35 15.18 2.66
N VAL A 242 -11.31 13.93 3.13
CA VAL A 242 -11.06 12.78 2.24
C VAL A 242 -12.37 12.28 1.60
N PRO A 243 -12.30 11.68 0.39
CA PRO A 243 -13.48 11.18 -0.31
C PRO A 243 -14.32 10.20 0.52
N ALA A 244 -15.65 10.28 0.41
CA ALA A 244 -16.58 9.44 1.18
C ALA A 244 -16.34 7.92 0.98
N VAL A 245 -15.95 7.52 -0.22
CA VAL A 245 -15.57 6.12 -0.53
C VAL A 245 -14.39 5.64 0.31
N LEU A 246 -13.42 6.51 0.59
CA LEU A 246 -12.24 6.18 1.40
C LEU A 246 -12.61 6.07 2.88
N ARG A 247 -13.43 7.01 3.38
CA ARG A 247 -13.96 6.97 4.75
C ARG A 247 -14.80 5.72 5.01
N GLY A 248 -15.70 5.39 4.09
CA GLY A 248 -16.50 4.17 4.17
C GLY A 248 -15.63 2.90 4.18
N ALA A 249 -14.61 2.83 3.33
CA ALA A 249 -13.66 1.72 3.32
C ALA A 249 -12.84 1.62 4.63
N ALA A 250 -12.52 2.75 5.26
CA ALA A 250 -11.85 2.78 6.56
C ALA A 250 -12.77 2.31 7.69
N LEU A 251 -14.03 2.75 7.72
CA LEU A 251 -15.06 2.28 8.65
C LEU A 251 -15.30 0.76 8.53
N ASP A 252 -15.42 0.26 7.30
CA ASP A 252 -15.56 -1.18 7.03
C ASP A 252 -14.38 -2.00 7.56
N LEU A 253 -13.18 -1.43 7.56
CA LEU A 253 -11.99 -2.05 8.12
C LEU A 253 -11.96 -1.99 9.65
N LEU A 254 -12.35 -0.86 10.24
CA LEU A 254 -12.45 -0.69 11.69
C LEU A 254 -13.42 -1.67 12.31
N ALA A 255 -14.61 -1.83 11.71
CA ALA A 255 -15.65 -2.74 12.18
C ALA A 255 -15.19 -4.20 12.23
N ARG A 256 -14.21 -4.58 11.38
CA ARG A 256 -13.67 -5.95 11.32
C ARG A 256 -12.51 -6.18 12.28
N ARG A 257 -11.92 -5.11 12.83
CA ARG A 257 -10.80 -5.24 13.78
C ARG A 257 -11.31 -5.53 15.18
N PRO A 258 -10.66 -6.44 15.91
CA PRO A 258 -11.02 -6.72 17.29
C PRO A 258 -10.98 -5.42 18.10
N PRO A 259 -11.94 -5.21 19.02
CA PRO A 259 -11.94 -4.07 19.92
C PRO A 259 -10.64 -4.06 20.73
N LEU A 260 -10.18 -2.85 21.12
CA LEU A 260 -9.08 -2.77 22.07
C LEU A 260 -9.52 -3.47 23.36
N PRO A 261 -8.63 -4.24 24.01
CA PRO A 261 -8.89 -4.70 25.37
C PRO A 261 -9.24 -3.47 26.23
N PRO A 262 -10.25 -3.55 27.11
CA PRO A 262 -10.52 -2.45 28.04
C PRO A 262 -9.25 -2.16 28.84
N ASP A 263 -8.92 -0.88 29.00
CA ASP A 263 -7.76 -0.44 29.78
C ASP A 263 -7.82 -1.08 31.16
N THR A 264 -6.86 -1.95 31.46
CA THR A 264 -6.80 -2.67 32.75
C THR A 264 -6.28 -1.76 33.88
N GLN A 265 -6.27 -0.44 33.67
CA GLN A 265 -5.79 0.56 34.61
C GLN A 265 -6.93 1.49 35.01
N GLY A 266 -7.76 1.02 35.93
CA GLY A 266 -8.85 1.80 36.54
C GLY A 266 -9.45 1.16 37.80
N GLY A 267 -8.76 0.20 38.41
CA GLY A 267 -9.21 -0.49 39.62
C GLY A 267 -8.09 -0.52 40.66
N GLY A 268 -7.77 0.64 41.25
CA GLY A 268 -6.66 0.73 42.19
C GLY A 268 -6.57 2.08 42.88
N SER A 269 -7.68 2.61 43.39
CA SER A 269 -7.69 3.73 44.35
C SER A 269 -8.97 3.67 45.17
N MET A 270 -9.09 2.65 46.01
CA MET A 270 -9.97 2.72 47.17
C MET A 270 -9.31 1.99 48.33
N GLN A 271 -8.54 2.76 49.09
CA GLN A 271 -8.26 2.62 50.51
C GLN A 271 -7.61 3.90 51.01
#